data_AF-A0A6A4VQM4-F1
#
_entry.id   AF-A0A6A4VQM4-F1
#
_cell.length_a   1.000
_cell.length_b   1.000
_cell.length_c   1.000
_cell.angle_alpha   90.00
_cell.angle_beta   90.00
_cell.angle_gamma   90.00
#
_symmetry.space_group_name_H-M   'P 1'
#
loop_
_entity.id
_entity.type
_entity.pdbx_description
1 polymer ?
#
loop_
_entity_poly.entity_id
_entity_poly.type
_entity_poly.pdbx_seq_one_letter_code
_entity_poly.pdbx_strand_id
1 'polypeptide(L)'
;MDPPIHPYFVRYLGTAWDVLSVLGRSERSPSLTHNYAILRHANAVRDLGNGTRFAYRIEAQAQAGRRRWGGVWFAPRSYSFVHETSSQTDVSIVRMFNNWAYKNRGIEKRMPWLNTGGLQPGVLTTSASPNSNWWGTLVTYETTTSYQHSPWIHPEAPQSGTVLYWVREEAF
;
A
#
# COMPACT_ATOMS: atom_id res chain seq x y z
N MET A 1 -12.32 -5.70 20.92
CA MET A 1 -11.11 -4.88 21.13
C MET A 1 -10.19 -5.14 19.94
N ASP A 2 -9.71 -4.11 19.25
CA ASP A 2 -8.65 -4.31 18.24
C ASP A 2 -7.34 -4.56 19.03
N PRO A 3 -6.60 -5.65 18.78
CA PRO A 3 -5.35 -5.92 19.48
C PRO A 3 -4.31 -4.84 19.15
N PRO A 4 -3.28 -4.65 20.00
CA PRO A 4 -2.21 -3.69 19.73
C PRO A 4 -1.39 -4.18 18.53
N ILE A 5 -1.62 -3.60 17.35
CA ILE A 5 -0.87 -3.94 16.13
C ILE A 5 0.06 -2.77 15.80
N HIS A 6 1.37 -2.92 15.97
CA HIS A 6 2.36 -2.20 15.16
C HIS A 6 3.32 -3.28 14.62
N PRO A 7 3.32 -3.50 13.30
CA PRO A 7 4.04 -2.55 12.45
C PRO A 7 3.36 -2.21 11.13
N TYR A 8 3.44 -0.93 10.76
CA TYR A 8 3.16 -0.44 9.42
C TYR A 8 4.38 -0.78 8.56
N PHE A 9 4.21 -1.37 7.38
CA PHE A 9 5.33 -1.61 6.47
C PHE A 9 5.69 -0.38 5.66
N VAL A 10 4.70 0.47 5.42
CA VAL A 10 4.88 1.76 4.77
C VAL A 10 3.97 2.77 5.47
N ARG A 11 4.58 3.87 5.91
CA ARG A 11 3.89 5.12 6.27
C ARG A 11 4.37 6.20 5.32
N TYR A 12 3.47 6.65 4.47
CA TYR A 12 3.74 7.68 3.48
C TYR A 12 3.02 8.96 3.85
N LEU A 13 3.77 10.05 4.05
CA LEU A 13 3.28 11.40 4.35
C LEU A 13 3.49 12.37 3.18
N GLY A 14 4.09 11.93 2.07
CA GLY A 14 4.50 12.78 0.95
C GLY A 14 6.01 12.71 0.67
N THR A 15 6.39 13.11 -0.56
CA THR A 15 7.71 13.50 -1.13
C THR A 15 8.97 12.68 -0.78
N ALA A 16 10.01 12.74 -1.63
CA ALA A 16 11.33 12.13 -1.39
C ALA A 16 11.32 10.60 -1.27
N TRP A 17 10.56 9.90 -2.12
CA TRP A 17 10.61 8.44 -2.22
C TRP A 17 11.13 7.98 -3.58
N ASP A 18 11.76 6.82 -3.54
CA ASP A 18 12.13 5.95 -4.66
C ASP A 18 11.90 4.48 -4.24
N VAL A 19 12.17 3.54 -5.15
CA VAL A 19 12.04 2.09 -4.87
C VAL A 19 12.86 1.66 -3.65
N LEU A 20 14.09 2.15 -3.48
CA LEU A 20 14.96 1.78 -2.36
C LEU A 20 14.38 2.25 -1.02
N SER A 21 13.88 3.47 -0.97
CA SER A 21 13.25 4.05 0.22
C SER A 21 11.94 3.37 0.59
N VAL A 22 11.18 2.86 -0.39
CA VAL A 22 9.98 2.05 -0.14
C VAL A 22 10.35 0.69 0.45
N LEU A 23 11.46 0.10 0.01
CA LEU A 23 11.98 -1.14 0.59
C LEU A 23 12.44 -0.97 2.04
N GLY A 24 13.07 0.18 2.36
CA GLY A 24 13.52 0.50 3.72
C GLY A 24 13.78 1.98 3.93
N ARG A 25 13.13 2.57 4.95
CA ARG A 25 13.32 3.96 5.37
C ARG A 25 13.08 4.13 6.86
N SER A 26 13.99 4.83 7.53
CA SER A 26 13.88 5.11 8.98
C SER A 26 13.70 3.83 9.82
N GLU A 27 14.25 2.70 9.38
CA GLU A 27 13.95 1.38 9.95
C GLU A 27 14.30 1.27 11.44
N ARG A 28 15.37 1.95 11.86
CA ARG A 28 15.85 2.01 13.25
C ARG A 28 15.23 3.14 14.07
N SER A 29 14.34 3.92 13.47
CA SER A 29 13.70 5.08 14.11
C SER A 29 12.24 5.20 13.65
N PRO A 30 11.39 4.21 13.98
CA PRO A 30 9.98 4.24 13.61
C PRO A 30 9.31 5.48 14.20
N SER A 31 8.46 6.13 13.39
CA SER A 31 7.80 7.36 13.78
C SER A 31 6.33 7.35 13.40
N LEU A 32 5.51 7.95 14.26
CA LEU A 32 4.11 8.24 13.95
C LEU A 32 3.92 9.58 13.25
N THR A 33 4.99 10.32 12.97
CA THR A 33 4.92 11.66 12.35
C THR A 33 5.88 11.82 11.18
N HIS A 34 6.69 10.80 10.88
CA HIS A 34 7.65 10.82 9.78
C HIS A 34 7.46 9.62 8.85
N ASN A 35 7.98 9.75 7.63
CA ASN A 35 8.05 8.68 6.65
C ASN A 35 8.83 7.48 7.19
N TYR A 36 8.26 6.28 7.05
CA TYR A 36 8.82 5.02 7.55
C TYR A 36 8.51 3.89 6.58
N ALA A 37 9.47 3.00 6.33
CA ALA A 37 9.22 1.78 5.60
C ALA A 37 10.13 0.62 6.01
N ILE A 38 9.58 -0.58 5.99
CA ILE A 38 10.25 -1.87 6.20
C ILE A 38 9.69 -2.93 5.23
N LEU A 39 9.22 -2.50 4.05
CA LEU A 39 8.53 -3.39 3.10
C LEU A 39 9.36 -4.61 2.70
N ARG A 40 10.69 -4.49 2.65
CA ARG A 40 11.60 -5.60 2.37
C ARG A 40 11.43 -6.80 3.31
N HIS A 41 10.95 -6.55 4.54
CA HIS A 41 10.75 -7.59 5.56
C HIS A 41 9.32 -8.18 5.52
N ALA A 42 8.41 -7.64 4.72
CA ALA A 42 7.00 -8.04 4.73
C ALA A 42 6.76 -9.49 4.30
N ASN A 43 7.54 -10.00 3.33
CA ASN A 43 7.51 -11.42 2.96
C ASN A 43 7.94 -12.31 4.12
N ALA A 44 9.00 -11.92 4.85
CA ALA A 44 9.48 -12.69 6.00
C ALA A 44 8.42 -12.77 7.10
N VAL A 45 7.72 -11.66 7.37
CA VAL A 45 6.58 -11.65 8.31
C VAL A 45 5.47 -12.57 7.81
N ARG A 46 5.05 -12.45 6.53
CA ARG A 46 4.07 -13.36 5.93
C ARG A 46 4.45 -14.84 6.14
N ASP A 47 5.74 -15.16 6.01
CA ASP A 47 6.24 -16.53 6.07
C ASP A 47 6.29 -17.13 7.49
N LEU A 48 6.16 -16.32 8.53
CA LEU A 48 6.03 -16.79 9.92
C LEU A 48 4.70 -17.52 10.17
N GLY A 49 3.64 -17.17 9.44
CA GLY A 49 2.38 -17.90 9.49
C GLY A 49 2.46 -19.22 8.72
N ASN A 50 1.60 -20.21 8.99
CA ASN A 50 1.59 -21.49 8.26
C ASN A 50 0.43 -21.60 7.23
N GLY A 51 -0.43 -20.58 7.13
CA GLY A 51 -1.64 -20.57 6.29
C GLY A 51 -1.41 -20.57 4.77
N THR A 52 -2.45 -20.91 3.99
CA THR A 52 -2.45 -20.88 2.51
C THR A 52 -2.64 -19.48 1.92
N ARG A 53 -2.98 -18.51 2.77
CA ARG A 53 -3.19 -17.09 2.45
C ARG A 53 -2.67 -16.21 3.58
N PHE A 54 -2.59 -14.92 3.33
CA PHE A 54 -2.32 -13.90 4.34
C PHE A 54 -3.28 -12.72 4.18
N ALA A 55 -3.42 -11.92 5.24
CA ALA A 55 -4.19 -10.70 5.19
C ALA A 55 -3.28 -9.49 5.00
N TYR A 56 -3.71 -8.54 4.18
CA TYR A 56 -3.09 -7.21 4.12
C TYR A 56 -4.14 -6.12 4.27
N ARG A 57 -3.73 -4.97 4.80
CA ARG A 57 -4.61 -3.81 5.02
C ARG A 57 -4.01 -2.57 4.40
N ILE A 58 -4.83 -1.80 3.70
CA ILE A 58 -4.48 -0.46 3.20
C ILE A 58 -5.45 0.53 3.83
N GLU A 59 -4.91 1.60 4.39
CA GLU A 59 -5.68 2.76 4.86
C GLU A 59 -5.07 4.00 4.23
N ALA A 60 -5.89 4.85 3.63
CA ALA A 60 -5.50 6.17 3.13
C ALA A 60 -6.15 7.25 3.99
N GLN A 61 -5.58 8.45 3.96
CA GLN A 61 -5.99 9.61 4.76
C GLN A 61 -6.01 9.32 6.27
N ALA A 62 -5.03 8.54 6.75
CA ALA A 62 -5.00 8.10 8.15
C ALA A 62 -4.86 9.26 9.16
N GLN A 63 -4.40 10.44 8.72
CA GLN A 63 -4.41 11.66 9.51
C GLN A 63 -5.83 12.13 9.88
N ALA A 64 -6.85 11.75 9.10
CA ALA A 64 -8.26 12.05 9.36
C ALA A 64 -8.97 10.92 10.14
N GLY A 65 -8.25 9.86 10.52
CA GLY A 65 -8.79 8.71 11.26
C GLY A 65 -8.42 7.36 10.62
N ARG A 66 -8.54 6.30 11.41
CA ARG A 66 -8.26 4.92 10.98
C ARG A 66 -9.39 4.34 10.14
N ARG A 67 -9.07 3.31 9.37
CA ARG A 67 -10.02 2.56 8.50
C ARG A 67 -10.72 3.50 7.52
N ARG A 68 -9.91 4.23 6.76
CA ARG A 68 -10.36 5.19 5.75
C ARG A 68 -9.87 4.78 4.37
N TRP A 69 -10.75 4.94 3.38
CA TRP A 69 -10.46 4.85 1.94
C TRP A 69 -9.53 3.68 1.56
N GLY A 70 -9.95 2.46 1.85
CA GLY A 70 -9.12 1.29 1.67
C GLY A 70 -9.84 0.03 2.12
N GLY A 71 -9.12 -0.92 2.70
CA GLY A 71 -9.74 -2.17 3.13
C GLY A 71 -8.77 -3.17 3.73
N VAL A 72 -9.30 -4.35 3.98
CA VAL A 72 -8.56 -5.57 4.31
C VAL A 72 -8.82 -6.59 3.22
N TRP A 73 -7.78 -7.24 2.75
CA TRP A 73 -7.84 -8.26 1.71
C TRP A 73 -7.12 -9.53 2.14
N PHE A 74 -7.53 -10.65 1.56
CA PHE A 74 -6.71 -11.85 1.50
C PHE A 74 -5.98 -11.94 0.16
N ALA A 75 -4.76 -12.48 0.22
CA ALA A 75 -3.96 -12.86 -0.94
C ALA A 75 -3.38 -14.28 -0.76
N PRO A 76 -3.17 -15.04 -1.84
CA PRO A 76 -2.46 -16.31 -1.84
C PRO A 76 -1.08 -16.19 -1.19
N ARG A 77 -0.66 -17.20 -0.43
CA ARG A 77 0.65 -17.20 0.25
C ARG A 77 1.83 -17.01 -0.73
N SER A 78 1.70 -17.49 -1.97
CA SER A 78 2.71 -17.35 -3.01
C SER A 78 2.96 -15.90 -3.45
N TYR A 79 2.07 -14.97 -3.13
CA TYR A 79 2.21 -13.56 -3.52
C TYR A 79 3.23 -12.83 -2.66
N SER A 80 4.00 -11.94 -3.28
CA SER A 80 5.05 -11.14 -2.66
C SER A 80 4.70 -9.66 -2.54
N PHE A 81 5.11 -9.04 -1.44
CA PHE A 81 5.03 -7.59 -1.20
C PHE A 81 6.04 -6.77 -2.02
N VAL A 82 7.04 -7.41 -2.60
CA VAL A 82 8.10 -6.78 -3.41
C VAL A 82 8.04 -7.23 -4.88
N HIS A 83 6.89 -7.77 -5.32
CA HIS A 83 6.72 -8.14 -6.72
C HIS A 83 6.81 -6.89 -7.60
N GLU A 84 7.55 -6.98 -8.70
CA GLU A 84 7.76 -5.89 -9.66
C GLU A 84 6.76 -5.85 -10.84
N THR A 85 5.66 -6.59 -10.76
CA THR A 85 4.64 -6.60 -11.83
C THR A 85 3.23 -6.54 -11.24
N SER A 86 2.28 -6.08 -12.04
CA SER A 86 0.86 -5.95 -11.66
C SER A 86 0.06 -7.26 -11.67
N SER A 87 0.72 -8.42 -11.71
CA SER A 87 0.11 -9.74 -11.98
C SER A 87 -0.61 -10.36 -10.77
N GLN A 88 -0.38 -9.86 -9.56
CA GLN A 88 -0.93 -10.40 -8.31
C GLN A 88 -2.41 -10.00 -8.09
N THR A 89 -3.30 -10.47 -8.96
CA THR A 89 -4.69 -10.03 -9.05
C THR A 89 -5.71 -10.88 -8.28
N ASP A 90 -5.34 -12.10 -7.88
CA ASP A 90 -6.24 -12.99 -7.13
C ASP A 90 -6.31 -12.58 -5.65
N VAL A 91 -6.94 -11.43 -5.39
CA VAL A 91 -7.17 -10.91 -4.04
C VAL A 91 -8.66 -10.82 -3.74
N SER A 92 -9.03 -11.11 -2.50
CA SER A 92 -10.42 -11.05 -2.05
C SER A 92 -10.57 -10.01 -0.95
N ILE A 93 -11.55 -9.12 -1.10
CA ILE A 93 -11.83 -8.10 -0.08
C ILE A 93 -12.57 -8.74 1.09
N VAL A 94 -12.04 -8.58 2.30
CA VAL A 94 -12.62 -9.05 3.56
C VAL A 94 -13.43 -7.94 4.20
N ARG A 95 -12.91 -6.71 4.12
CA ARG A 95 -13.56 -5.55 4.70
C ARG A 95 -13.24 -4.31 3.88
N MET A 96 -14.27 -3.58 3.51
CA MET A 96 -14.15 -2.28 2.85
C MET A 96 -14.14 -1.15 3.89
N PHE A 97 -13.28 -0.16 3.67
CA PHE A 97 -13.24 1.08 4.43
C PHE A 97 -13.71 2.24 3.57
N ASN A 98 -14.74 2.96 4.05
CA ASN A 98 -15.56 3.87 3.25
C ASN A 98 -16.25 3.16 2.07
N ASN A 99 -16.94 3.94 1.24
CA ASN A 99 -17.60 3.45 0.04
C ASN A 99 -16.71 3.71 -1.18
N TRP A 100 -16.26 2.66 -1.84
CA TRP A 100 -15.52 2.72 -3.10
C TRP A 100 -15.72 1.42 -3.88
N ALA A 101 -15.44 1.43 -5.18
CA ALA A 101 -15.44 0.25 -6.03
C ALA A 101 -14.10 0.11 -6.73
N TYR A 102 -13.75 -1.12 -7.11
CA TYR A 102 -12.57 -1.32 -7.95
C TYR A 102 -12.73 -0.57 -9.26
N LYS A 103 -11.73 0.23 -9.64
CA LYS A 103 -11.76 0.99 -10.90
C LYS A 103 -10.37 1.46 -11.29
N ASN A 104 -10.21 1.69 -12.59
CA ASN A 104 -8.97 2.21 -13.17
C ASN A 104 -8.54 3.55 -12.53
N ARG A 105 -9.48 4.44 -12.20
CA ARG A 105 -9.20 5.69 -11.47
C ARG A 105 -9.37 5.54 -9.95
N GLY A 106 -8.85 4.47 -9.38
CA GLY A 106 -9.03 4.11 -7.98
C GLY A 106 -8.19 2.92 -7.58
N ILE A 107 -8.62 2.23 -6.53
CA ILE A 107 -8.03 0.95 -6.15
C ILE A 107 -8.38 -0.06 -7.23
N GLU A 108 -7.39 -0.73 -7.79
CA GLU A 108 -7.63 -1.88 -8.66
C GLU A 108 -7.48 -3.20 -7.89
N LYS A 109 -8.14 -4.26 -8.36
CA LYS A 109 -8.21 -5.55 -7.66
C LYS A 109 -6.90 -6.33 -7.79
N ARG A 110 -5.89 -5.92 -7.01
CA ARG A 110 -4.59 -6.60 -6.87
C ARG A 110 -3.87 -6.21 -5.60
N MET A 111 -2.82 -6.95 -5.26
CA MET A 111 -1.85 -6.47 -4.28
C MET A 111 -1.10 -5.23 -4.80
N PRO A 112 -0.73 -4.30 -3.91
CA PRO A 112 0.30 -3.32 -4.22
C PRO A 112 1.58 -4.00 -4.74
N TRP A 113 2.17 -3.43 -5.78
CA TRP A 113 3.39 -3.92 -6.41
C TRP A 113 4.38 -2.78 -6.64
N LEU A 114 5.66 -3.10 -6.76
CA LEU A 114 6.75 -2.16 -6.99
C LEU A 114 6.87 -1.84 -8.48
N ASN A 115 6.62 -0.59 -8.84
CA ASN A 115 6.85 -0.14 -10.21
C ASN A 115 8.31 0.31 -10.37
N THR A 116 9.14 -0.59 -10.91
CA THR A 116 10.57 -0.34 -11.17
C THR A 116 10.83 0.25 -12.56
N GLY A 117 9.79 0.55 -13.35
CA GLY A 117 9.85 1.06 -14.72
C GLY A 117 10.44 2.48 -14.90
N GLY A 118 11.02 3.07 -13.86
CA GLY A 118 12.05 4.10 -13.94
C GLY A 118 11.65 5.53 -14.36
N LEU A 119 10.41 5.79 -14.81
CA LEU A 119 10.08 7.08 -15.43
C LEU A 119 8.83 7.79 -14.86
N GLN A 120 8.12 7.17 -13.92
CA GLN A 120 6.71 7.49 -13.67
C GLN A 120 6.37 7.51 -12.17
N PRO A 121 5.41 8.33 -11.75
CA PRO A 121 5.30 8.75 -10.35
C PRO A 121 4.93 7.63 -9.40
N GLY A 122 4.13 6.61 -9.74
CA GLY A 122 3.75 5.59 -8.75
C GLY A 122 4.87 4.58 -8.48
N VAL A 123 5.42 4.54 -7.25
CA VAL A 123 6.45 3.57 -6.81
C VAL A 123 5.83 2.30 -6.26
N LEU A 124 4.86 2.45 -5.35
CA LEU A 124 4.09 1.35 -4.78
C LEU A 124 2.63 1.61 -5.09
N THR A 125 2.02 0.75 -5.89
CA THR A 125 0.71 1.06 -6.48
C THR A 125 -0.14 -0.18 -6.66
N THR A 126 -1.45 0.02 -6.65
CA THR A 126 -2.42 -0.99 -7.10
C THR A 126 -2.74 -0.85 -8.58
N SER A 127 -2.34 0.20 -9.29
CA SER A 127 -2.65 0.39 -10.72
C SER A 127 -2.05 -0.69 -11.61
N ALA A 128 -2.76 -1.10 -12.66
CA ALA A 128 -2.23 -2.02 -13.69
C ALA A 128 -1.27 -1.32 -14.64
N SER A 129 -1.44 0.00 -14.77
CA SER A 129 -0.71 0.81 -15.73
C SER A 129 -0.43 2.16 -15.07
N PRO A 130 0.41 2.19 -14.00
CA PRO A 130 0.75 3.42 -13.30
C PRO A 130 1.41 4.43 -14.22
N ASN A 131 1.85 3.99 -15.40
CA ASN A 131 2.47 4.81 -16.42
C ASN A 131 1.47 5.67 -17.26
N SER A 132 0.20 5.32 -17.23
CA SER A 132 -0.86 6.04 -17.97
C SER A 132 -1.99 6.46 -17.03
N ASN A 133 -2.22 5.68 -15.98
CA ASN A 133 -3.20 5.93 -14.95
C ASN A 133 -2.63 5.53 -13.59
N TRP A 134 -2.23 6.53 -12.81
CA TRP A 134 -1.48 6.41 -11.57
C TRP A 134 -2.36 6.55 -10.32
N TRP A 135 -3.68 6.40 -10.48
CA TRP A 135 -4.62 6.30 -9.36
C TRP A 135 -4.42 4.96 -8.62
N GLY A 136 -4.91 4.86 -7.38
CA GLY A 136 -4.66 3.70 -6.53
C GLY A 136 -3.20 3.57 -6.09
N THR A 137 -2.45 4.67 -6.09
CA THR A 137 -1.03 4.71 -5.72
C THR A 137 -0.84 4.99 -4.24
N LEU A 138 -0.05 4.16 -3.57
CA LEU A 138 0.27 4.28 -2.14
C LEU A 138 1.44 5.24 -1.94
N VAL A 139 2.49 5.09 -2.74
CA VAL A 139 3.72 5.89 -2.66
C VAL A 139 4.08 6.37 -4.06
N THR A 140 4.40 7.65 -4.19
CA THR A 140 4.96 8.21 -5.42
C THR A 140 6.44 8.53 -5.30
N TYR A 141 7.14 8.59 -6.43
CA TYR A 141 8.46 9.20 -6.53
C TYR A 141 8.42 10.66 -6.05
N GLU A 142 9.60 11.24 -5.81
CA GLU A 142 9.78 12.69 -5.61
C GLU A 142 8.80 13.52 -6.46
N THR A 143 8.22 14.55 -5.86
CA THR A 143 7.04 15.26 -6.38
C THR A 143 7.27 15.86 -7.76
N THR A 144 6.95 15.08 -8.79
CA THR A 144 6.96 15.53 -10.19
C THR A 144 5.64 16.18 -10.61
N THR A 145 4.69 16.40 -9.68
CA THR A 145 3.30 16.74 -10.01
C THR A 145 2.69 17.76 -9.05
N SER A 146 1.56 18.36 -9.46
CA SER A 146 0.73 19.27 -8.64
C SER A 146 0.02 18.62 -7.44
N TYR A 147 0.20 17.31 -7.24
CA TYR A 147 -0.41 16.58 -6.14
C TYR A 147 0.51 16.55 -4.92
N GLN A 148 0.01 17.02 -3.77
CA GLN A 148 0.72 16.95 -2.49
C GLN A 148 0.90 15.51 -1.98
N HIS A 149 -0.06 14.63 -2.31
CA HIS A 149 -0.05 13.20 -2.01
C HIS A 149 -0.49 12.40 -3.23
N SER A 150 -0.12 11.12 -3.30
CA SER A 150 -0.43 10.21 -4.40
C SER A 150 -1.91 10.26 -4.81
N PRO A 151 -2.22 10.24 -6.12
CA PRO A 151 -3.60 10.05 -6.58
C PRO A 151 -4.17 8.73 -6.07
N TRP A 152 -5.32 8.81 -5.41
CA TRP A 152 -5.89 7.65 -4.72
C TRP A 152 -7.18 7.15 -5.36
N ILE A 153 -8.33 7.81 -5.16
CA ILE A 153 -9.62 7.40 -5.73
C ILE A 153 -10.37 8.61 -6.31
N HIS A 154 -10.68 8.59 -7.60
CA HIS A 154 -11.40 9.68 -8.27
C HIS A 154 -12.91 9.41 -8.36
N PRO A 155 -13.81 10.33 -7.96
CA PRO A 155 -13.54 11.62 -7.32
C PRO A 155 -13.57 11.58 -5.78
N GLU A 156 -13.84 10.41 -5.17
CA GLU A 156 -14.27 10.31 -3.77
C GLU A 156 -13.14 10.59 -2.76
N ALA A 157 -11.89 10.26 -3.11
CA ALA A 157 -10.71 10.56 -2.31
C ALA A 157 -9.52 10.87 -3.22
N PRO A 158 -9.47 12.09 -3.82
CA PRO A 158 -8.50 12.41 -4.87
C PRO A 158 -7.03 12.27 -4.45
N GLN A 159 -6.77 12.45 -3.16
CA GLN A 159 -5.44 12.37 -2.56
C GLN A 159 -5.38 11.28 -1.51
N SER A 160 -4.27 10.53 -1.51
CA SER A 160 -4.04 9.44 -0.57
C SER A 160 -3.84 9.93 0.87
N GLY A 161 -3.34 11.15 1.08
CA GLY A 161 -2.90 11.60 2.40
C GLY A 161 -1.88 10.66 3.02
N THR A 162 -1.96 10.46 4.34
CA THR A 162 -1.19 9.46 5.08
C THR A 162 -1.66 8.07 4.68
N VAL A 163 -0.78 7.29 4.05
CA VAL A 163 -1.05 5.88 3.72
C VAL A 163 -0.41 4.97 4.75
N LEU A 164 -1.17 3.97 5.19
CA LEU A 164 -0.75 2.90 6.08
C LEU A 164 -0.93 1.55 5.38
N TYR A 165 0.16 0.81 5.22
CA TYR A 165 0.14 -0.52 4.60
C TYR A 165 0.63 -1.59 5.58
N TRP A 166 -0.14 -2.68 5.70
CA TRP A 166 0.03 -3.71 6.74
C TRP A 166 -0.03 -5.11 6.16
N VAL A 167 0.71 -6.04 6.75
CA VAL A 167 0.46 -7.48 6.67
C VAL A 167 0.11 -8.03 8.05
N ARG A 168 -0.74 -9.06 8.05
CA ARG A 168 -0.98 -9.93 9.19
C ARG A 168 -0.91 -11.37 8.68
N GLU A 169 -0.15 -12.19 9.41
CA GLU A 169 -0.14 -13.64 9.25
C GLU A 169 -1.54 -14.21 9.57
N GLU A 170 -2.02 -15.14 8.75
CA GLU A 170 -3.18 -15.93 9.17
C GLU A 170 -2.71 -16.94 10.23
N ALA A 171 -3.18 -16.75 11.47
CA ALA A 171 -3.21 -17.80 12.46
C ALA A 171 -4.42 -18.69 12.16
N PHE A 172 -4.20 -20.01 12.16
CA PHE A 172 -5.25 -21.01 11.97
C PHE A 172 -6.30 -20.96 13.07
#